data_AF-A0AAV1V583-F1
#
_entry.id   AF-A0AAV1V583-F1
#
_cell.length_a   1.000
_cell.length_b   1.000
_cell.length_c   1.000
_cell.angle_alpha   90.00
_cell.angle_beta   90.00
_cell.angle_gamma   90.00
#
_symmetry.space_group_name_H-M   'P 1'
#
loop_
_entity.id
_entity.type
_entity.pdbx_description
1 polymer ?
#
loop_
_entity_poly.entity_id
_entity_poly.type
_entity_poly.pdbx_seq_one_letter_code
_entity_poly.pdbx_strand_id
1 'polypeptide(L)'
;MCRVVLPRPDPVRQPSIGSGAPKNPRTGDSRATGRGNSSDVRSRRGGSTAAQLDSAGHRESPLMEVEEEERRSPHDHVDRCVPESFFDRVTQGLRDDLEHERNRRLQMVDTASKHRAEFAFAQLENERSLTSLRDELRVARGIVDRSRAEITALQTLVDAHHREHKALCEMLERKGVLHRKKQRTDGTA
;
A
#
# COMPACT_ATOMS: atom_id res chain seq x y z
N MET A 1 26.23 42.53 32.78
CA MET A 1 25.16 42.23 31.79
C MET A 1 25.81 42.02 30.44
N CYS A 2 25.94 40.77 29.98
CA CYS A 2 26.62 40.45 28.73
C CYS A 2 25.60 40.39 27.59
N ARG A 3 25.75 41.27 26.59
CA ARG A 3 24.97 41.23 25.35
C ARG A 3 25.54 40.17 24.43
N VAL A 4 24.76 39.11 24.17
CA VAL A 4 25.04 38.14 23.11
C VAL A 4 24.62 38.77 21.79
N VAL A 5 25.59 39.02 20.90
CA VAL A 5 25.34 39.43 19.51
C VAL A 5 25.24 38.15 18.69
N LEU A 6 24.05 37.85 18.18
CA LEU A 6 23.85 36.73 17.24
C LEU A 6 24.26 37.18 15.83
N PRO A 7 24.97 36.33 15.07
CA PRO A 7 25.35 36.63 13.68
C PRO A 7 24.13 36.60 12.75
N ARG A 8 24.12 37.50 11.76
CA ARG A 8 23.10 37.55 10.70
C ARG A 8 23.25 36.35 9.76
N PRO A 9 22.15 35.70 9.34
CA PRO A 9 22.21 34.63 8.35
C PRO A 9 22.49 35.20 6.95
N ASP A 10 23.44 34.57 6.24
CA ASP A 10 23.76 34.88 4.85
C ASP A 10 22.62 34.48 3.90
N PRO A 11 22.39 35.22 2.81
CA PRO A 11 21.37 34.89 1.82
C PRO A 11 21.78 33.65 1.02
N VAL A 12 21.03 32.57 1.22
CA VAL A 12 21.14 31.32 0.45
C VAL A 12 20.77 31.59 -1.02
N ARG A 13 21.71 31.34 -1.93
CA ARG A 13 21.50 31.34 -3.38
C ARG A 13 20.42 30.33 -3.77
N GLN A 14 19.41 30.78 -4.51
CA GLN A 14 18.47 29.91 -5.20
C GLN A 14 19.17 29.18 -6.37
N PRO A 15 19.01 27.84 -6.51
CA PRO A 15 19.37 27.16 -7.74
C PRO A 15 18.31 27.42 -8.82
N SER A 16 18.79 27.85 -9.99
CA SER A 16 18.00 28.01 -11.21
C SER A 16 17.53 26.64 -11.71
N ILE A 17 16.24 26.34 -11.54
CA ILE A 17 15.63 25.11 -12.04
C ILE A 17 15.35 25.28 -13.53
N GLY A 18 16.15 24.58 -14.33
CA GLY A 18 15.95 24.43 -15.76
C GLY A 18 14.60 23.78 -16.07
N SER A 19 13.82 24.50 -16.87
CA SER A 19 12.61 24.06 -17.56
C SER A 19 12.94 22.88 -18.50
N GLY A 20 12.83 21.67 -17.98
CA GLY A 20 12.77 20.42 -18.75
C GLY A 20 11.33 19.93 -18.83
N ALA A 21 10.60 20.33 -19.87
CA ALA A 21 9.25 19.86 -20.14
C ALA A 21 9.29 18.40 -20.65
N PRO A 22 8.63 17.42 -20.00
CA PRO A 22 8.49 16.08 -20.55
C PRO A 22 7.40 16.08 -21.63
N LYS A 23 7.80 15.93 -22.90
CA LYS A 23 6.93 15.57 -24.02
C LYS A 23 6.56 14.08 -23.90
N ASN A 24 5.37 13.78 -23.37
CA ASN A 24 4.78 12.44 -23.49
C ASN A 24 3.81 12.42 -24.69
N PRO A 25 3.89 11.43 -25.60
CA PRO A 25 2.85 11.18 -26.57
C PRO A 25 1.61 10.60 -25.89
N ARG A 26 0.46 11.12 -26.32
CA ARG A 26 -0.90 10.84 -25.86
C ARG A 26 -1.37 9.51 -26.47
N THR A 27 -1.18 8.40 -25.76
CA THR A 27 -1.80 7.11 -26.12
C THR A 27 -3.21 7.06 -25.55
N GLY A 28 -4.16 6.77 -26.44
CA GLY A 28 -5.59 6.81 -26.18
C GLY A 28 -6.16 5.61 -25.42
N ASP A 29 -7.47 5.74 -25.23
CA ASP A 29 -8.46 4.73 -24.90
C ASP A 29 -8.58 4.27 -23.44
N SER A 30 -9.53 4.90 -22.74
CA SER A 30 -10.46 4.19 -21.86
C SER A 30 -11.74 5.01 -21.72
N ARG A 31 -12.66 4.78 -22.66
CA ARG A 31 -14.02 5.31 -22.61
C ARG A 31 -14.83 4.48 -21.59
N ALA A 32 -15.41 5.19 -20.65
CA ALA A 32 -16.28 4.68 -19.60
C ALA A 32 -17.55 4.01 -20.15
N THR A 33 -17.92 2.88 -19.53
CA THR A 33 -19.31 2.40 -19.44
C THR A 33 -19.47 1.77 -18.06
N GLY A 34 -20.22 2.41 -17.16
CA GLY A 34 -21.54 1.91 -16.74
C GLY A 34 -21.43 1.14 -15.42
N ARG A 35 -21.80 1.74 -14.29
CA ARG A 35 -23.15 1.68 -13.70
C ARG A 35 -23.48 0.27 -13.18
N GLY A 36 -23.45 0.08 -11.85
CA GLY A 36 -23.96 -1.14 -11.24
C GLY A 36 -23.72 -1.21 -9.75
N ASN A 37 -24.68 -0.74 -8.97
CA ASN A 37 -24.79 -0.98 -7.53
C ASN A 37 -25.25 -2.43 -7.33
N SER A 38 -24.57 -3.21 -6.50
CA SER A 38 -25.23 -4.25 -5.70
C SER A 38 -24.39 -4.60 -4.46
N SER A 39 -24.88 -4.14 -3.33
CA SER A 39 -24.68 -4.81 -2.05
C SER A 39 -25.43 -6.12 -2.07
N ASP A 40 -24.74 -7.25 -1.90
CA ASP A 40 -25.39 -8.45 -1.40
C ASP A 40 -24.45 -9.19 -0.44
N VAL A 41 -24.76 -8.98 0.84
CA VAL A 41 -24.27 -9.73 1.98
C VAL A 41 -24.80 -11.16 1.84
N ARG A 42 -23.96 -12.10 1.41
CA ARG A 42 -24.17 -13.52 1.70
C ARG A 42 -23.34 -13.95 2.89
N SER A 43 -23.88 -13.60 4.06
CA SER A 43 -23.79 -14.47 5.22
C SER A 43 -24.40 -15.82 4.88
N ARG A 44 -23.62 -16.90 4.98
CA ARG A 44 -24.04 -18.19 5.54
C ARG A 44 -22.91 -19.22 5.48
N ARG A 45 -22.73 -19.88 6.63
CA ARG A 45 -22.50 -21.33 6.78
C ARG A 45 -21.08 -21.77 6.38
N GLY A 46 -20.16 -21.97 7.31
CA GLY A 46 -20.32 -22.88 8.45
C GLY A 46 -20.31 -24.32 7.93
N GLY A 47 -19.12 -24.86 7.72
CA GLY A 47 -18.90 -26.19 7.17
C GLY A 47 -17.47 -26.64 7.39
N SER A 48 -17.14 -26.95 8.65
CA SER A 48 -16.13 -27.96 8.94
C SER A 48 -16.60 -29.27 8.33
N THR A 49 -15.81 -29.84 7.42
CA THR A 49 -15.93 -31.24 7.08
C THR A 49 -14.55 -31.86 7.21
N ALA A 50 -14.52 -32.86 8.08
CA ALA A 50 -13.38 -33.62 8.52
C ALA A 50 -12.59 -34.24 7.37
N ALA A 51 -11.30 -34.42 7.65
CA ALA A 51 -10.38 -35.26 6.91
C ALA A 51 -11.00 -36.62 6.58
N GLN A 52 -10.95 -37.00 5.29
CA GLN A 52 -11.03 -38.39 4.87
C GLN A 52 -9.59 -38.90 4.72
N LEU A 53 -9.16 -39.64 5.74
CA LEU A 53 -8.06 -40.60 5.68
C LEU A 53 -8.51 -41.74 4.76
N ASP A 54 -8.07 -41.68 3.50
CA ASP A 54 -8.21 -42.83 2.60
C ASP A 54 -7.14 -43.87 2.92
N SER A 55 -7.61 -44.86 3.69
CA SER A 55 -7.47 -46.29 3.45
C SER A 55 -6.14 -46.79 2.89
N ALA A 56 -5.31 -47.30 3.81
CA ALA A 56 -4.23 -48.23 3.54
C ALA A 56 -4.74 -49.47 2.79
N GLY A 57 -4.40 -49.57 1.50
CA GLY A 57 -4.56 -50.80 0.73
C GLY A 57 -3.59 -51.87 1.24
N HIS A 58 -4.09 -52.81 2.03
CA HIS A 58 -3.41 -54.06 2.32
C HIS A 58 -3.37 -54.90 1.05
N ARG A 59 -2.21 -54.95 0.38
CA ARG A 59 -1.90 -56.01 -0.58
C ARG A 59 -1.55 -57.27 0.19
N GLU A 60 -2.52 -58.16 0.32
CA GLU A 60 -2.27 -59.58 0.57
C GLU A 60 -1.50 -60.14 -0.64
N SER A 61 -0.30 -60.64 -0.40
CA SER A 61 0.46 -61.39 -1.40
C SER A 61 0.13 -62.88 -1.24
N PRO A 62 -0.15 -63.63 -2.31
CA PRO A 62 -0.40 -65.07 -2.21
C PRO A 62 0.86 -65.81 -1.77
N LEU A 63 0.70 -66.66 -0.75
CA LEU A 63 1.68 -67.61 -0.28
C LEU A 63 1.88 -68.67 -1.38
N MET A 64 2.99 -68.62 -2.11
CA MET A 64 3.41 -69.74 -2.95
C MET A 64 4.01 -70.82 -2.06
N GLU A 65 3.30 -71.94 -1.99
CA GLU A 65 3.75 -73.23 -1.50
C GLU A 65 4.89 -73.70 -2.43
N VAL A 66 6.14 -73.58 -1.95
CA VAL A 66 7.32 -74.10 -2.62
C VAL A 66 7.70 -75.39 -1.92
N GLU A 67 7.61 -76.48 -2.67
CA GLU A 67 8.02 -77.83 -2.31
C GLU A 67 9.44 -77.86 -1.75
N GLU A 68 9.60 -78.64 -0.68
CA GLU A 68 10.87 -78.96 -0.05
C GLU A 68 11.76 -79.76 -1.03
N GLU A 69 12.86 -79.15 -1.49
CA GLU A 69 14.01 -79.90 -2.00
C GLU A 69 15.24 -79.61 -1.12
N GLU A 70 15.43 -80.48 -0.12
CA GLU A 70 16.62 -80.61 0.72
C GLU A 70 17.88 -80.81 -0.15
N ARG A 71 18.56 -79.72 -0.51
CA ARG A 71 19.94 -79.78 -1.00
C ARG A 71 20.89 -79.17 0.03
N ARG A 72 21.47 -80.07 0.81
CA ARG A 72 22.57 -79.82 1.74
C ARG A 72 23.68 -79.03 1.06
N SER A 73 23.84 -77.77 1.44
CA SER A 73 25.03 -76.97 1.12
C SER A 73 26.00 -76.98 2.30
N PRO A 74 27.32 -77.04 2.06
CA PRO A 74 28.32 -77.13 3.11
C PRO A 74 28.31 -75.88 3.97
N HIS A 75 28.52 -76.13 5.26
CA HIS A 75 28.55 -75.20 6.35
C HIS A 75 29.78 -74.27 6.27
N ASP A 76 29.78 -73.31 5.34
CA ASP A 76 30.68 -72.15 5.42
C ASP A 76 29.90 -70.99 6.02
N HIS A 77 29.73 -71.04 7.35
CA HIS A 77 29.45 -69.86 8.14
C HIS A 77 30.65 -68.92 8.05
N VAL A 78 30.73 -68.17 6.95
CA VAL A 78 31.40 -66.87 6.98
C VAL A 78 30.53 -66.03 7.90
N ASP A 79 30.88 -66.07 9.17
CA ASP A 79 30.44 -65.16 10.21
C ASP A 79 30.83 -63.76 9.75
N ARG A 80 30.00 -63.19 8.87
CA ARG A 80 30.19 -61.87 8.29
C ARG A 80 29.75 -60.88 9.35
N CYS A 81 30.52 -60.84 10.44
CA CYS A 81 30.46 -59.77 11.43
C CYS A 81 30.57 -58.47 10.65
N VAL A 82 29.44 -57.78 10.50
CA VAL A 82 29.43 -56.41 10.00
C VAL A 82 30.42 -55.66 10.89
N PRO A 83 31.50 -55.08 10.35
CA PRO A 83 32.51 -54.46 11.18
C PRO A 83 31.84 -53.44 12.11
N GLU A 84 32.12 -53.46 13.41
CA GLU A 84 31.53 -52.50 14.37
C GLU A 84 31.68 -51.04 13.87
N SER A 85 32.78 -50.77 13.15
CA SER A 85 33.04 -49.50 12.45
C SER A 85 32.00 -49.06 11.40
N PHE A 86 31.14 -49.96 10.92
CA PHE A 86 30.02 -49.63 10.02
C PHE A 86 28.92 -48.89 10.77
N PHE A 87 28.52 -49.39 11.95
CA PHE A 87 27.50 -48.75 12.77
C PHE A 87 27.97 -47.40 13.28
N ASP A 88 29.25 -47.27 13.63
CA ASP A 88 29.83 -45.98 14.02
C ASP A 88 29.75 -44.96 12.88
N ARG A 89 30.10 -45.36 11.65
CA ARG A 89 30.02 -44.49 10.46
C ARG A 89 28.58 -44.08 10.15
N VAL A 90 27.64 -45.01 10.18
CA VAL A 90 26.22 -44.71 9.95
C VAL A 90 25.69 -43.78 11.04
N THR A 91 26.05 -44.04 12.30
CA THR A 91 25.64 -43.21 13.43
C THR A 91 26.22 -41.80 13.32
N GLN A 92 27.50 -41.66 12.95
CA GLN A 92 28.12 -40.36 12.73
C GLN A 92 27.43 -39.60 11.60
N GLY A 93 27.19 -40.25 10.45
CA GLY A 93 26.50 -39.63 9.32
C GLY A 93 25.10 -39.12 9.70
N LEU A 94 24.34 -39.91 10.46
CA LEU A 94 23.03 -39.46 10.95
C LEU A 94 23.12 -38.28 11.92
N ARG A 95 24.16 -38.21 12.76
CA ARG A 95 24.37 -37.03 13.64
C ARG A 95 24.67 -35.78 12.81
N ASP A 96 25.55 -35.90 11.83
CA ASP A 96 25.95 -34.79 10.95
C ASP A 96 24.73 -34.29 10.14
N ASP A 97 23.93 -35.20 9.58
CA ASP A 97 22.71 -34.87 8.84
C ASP A 97 21.67 -34.16 9.73
N LEU A 98 21.49 -34.64 10.96
CA LEU A 98 20.58 -34.00 11.92
C LEU A 98 21.06 -32.62 12.36
N GLU A 99 22.37 -32.44 12.55
CA GLU A 99 22.95 -31.14 12.88
C GLU A 99 22.81 -30.17 11.70
N HIS A 100 23.07 -30.64 10.48
CA HIS A 100 22.89 -29.84 9.26
C HIS A 100 21.44 -29.38 9.11
N GLU A 101 20.48 -30.30 9.21
CA GLU A 101 19.05 -29.96 9.09
C GLU A 101 18.58 -29.07 10.25
N ARG A 102 19.08 -29.27 11.48
CA ARG A 102 18.83 -28.35 12.61
C ARG A 102 19.30 -26.93 12.29
N ASN A 103 20.53 -26.78 11.79
CA ASN A 103 21.10 -25.47 11.47
C ASN A 103 20.34 -24.81 10.31
N ARG A 104 19.97 -25.58 9.28
CA ARG A 104 19.14 -25.11 8.17
C ARG A 104 17.78 -24.59 8.67
N ARG A 105 17.10 -25.33 9.54
CA ARG A 105 15.82 -24.91 10.13
C ARG A 105 15.96 -23.66 10.97
N LEU A 106 17.02 -23.56 11.78
CA LEU A 106 17.26 -22.36 12.58
C LEU A 106 17.45 -21.13 11.69
N GLN A 107 18.24 -21.24 10.63
CA GLN A 107 18.42 -20.18 9.66
C GLN A 107 17.10 -19.77 8.98
N MET A 108 16.23 -20.73 8.66
CA MET A 108 14.91 -20.43 8.09
C MET A 108 13.99 -19.71 9.09
N VAL A 109 14.02 -20.09 10.37
CA VAL A 109 13.25 -19.40 11.42
C VAL A 109 13.77 -17.97 11.59
N ASP A 110 15.08 -17.78 11.59
CA ASP A 110 15.70 -16.45 11.71
C ASP A 110 15.32 -15.55 10.52
N THR A 111 15.40 -16.03 9.28
CA THR A 111 15.01 -15.24 8.10
C THR A 111 13.51 -14.94 8.09
N ALA A 112 12.66 -15.90 8.45
CA ALA A 112 11.21 -15.67 8.57
C ALA A 112 10.89 -14.63 9.66
N SER A 113 11.59 -14.69 10.80
CA SER A 113 11.42 -13.72 11.88
C SER A 113 11.82 -12.31 11.46
N LYS A 114 12.93 -12.18 10.72
CA LYS A 114 13.42 -10.92 10.16
C LYS A 114 12.41 -10.32 9.18
N HIS A 115 11.93 -11.10 8.21
CA HIS A 115 10.94 -10.61 7.24
C HIS A 115 9.63 -10.21 7.90
N ARG A 116 9.18 -10.95 8.92
CA ARG A 116 8.00 -10.59 9.70
C ARG A 116 8.19 -9.26 10.42
N ALA A 117 9.37 -9.02 11.01
CA ALA A 117 9.69 -7.76 11.67
C ALA A 117 9.75 -6.60 10.66
N GLU A 118 10.46 -6.77 9.54
CA GLU A 118 10.53 -5.78 8.44
C GLU A 118 9.13 -5.40 7.95
N PHE A 119 8.27 -6.38 7.73
CA PHE A 119 6.89 -6.17 7.33
C PHE A 119 6.09 -5.39 8.38
N ALA A 120 6.22 -5.73 9.66
CA ALA A 120 5.55 -5.01 10.75
C ALA A 120 6.01 -3.55 10.84
N PHE A 121 7.31 -3.28 10.65
CA PHE A 121 7.83 -1.90 10.62
C PHE A 121 7.29 -1.12 9.43
N ALA A 122 7.29 -1.72 8.24
CA ALA A 122 6.74 -1.08 7.04
C ALA A 122 5.24 -0.77 7.19
N GLN A 123 4.47 -1.65 7.83
CA GLN A 123 3.06 -1.38 8.16
C GLN A 123 2.90 -0.18 9.09
N LEU A 124 3.68 -0.12 10.17
CA LEU A 124 3.62 1.00 11.13
C LEU A 124 4.00 2.33 10.47
N GLU A 125 5.00 2.35 9.60
CA GLU A 125 5.41 3.56 8.87
C GLU A 125 4.31 4.02 7.91
N ASN A 126 3.66 3.09 7.22
CA ASN A 126 2.53 3.40 6.34
C ASN A 126 1.35 3.98 7.15
N GLU A 127 0.98 3.37 8.28
CA GLU A 127 -0.08 3.88 9.15
C GLU A 127 0.20 5.29 9.69
N ARG A 128 1.45 5.55 10.10
CA ARG A 128 1.89 6.89 10.51
C ARG A 128 1.78 7.89 9.36
N SER A 129 2.25 7.52 8.18
CA SER A 129 2.19 8.37 6.98
C SER A 129 0.75 8.69 6.58
N LEU A 130 -0.14 7.69 6.58
CA LEU A 130 -1.56 7.88 6.31
C LEU A 130 -2.24 8.79 7.34
N THR A 131 -1.87 8.66 8.61
CA THR A 131 -2.38 9.52 9.68
C THR A 131 -1.92 10.97 9.47
N SER A 132 -0.64 11.19 9.17
CA SER A 132 -0.09 12.51 8.84
C SER A 132 -0.84 13.15 7.67
N LEU A 133 -1.02 12.41 6.57
CA LEU A 133 -1.74 12.90 5.39
C LEU A 133 -3.20 13.25 5.69
N ARG A 134 -3.88 12.48 6.55
CA ARG A 134 -5.25 12.80 6.97
C ARG A 134 -5.31 14.09 7.77
N ASP A 135 -4.34 14.34 8.65
CA ASP A 135 -4.27 15.57 9.42
C ASP A 135 -3.97 16.79 8.54
N GLU A 136 -3.03 16.68 7.61
CA GLU A 136 -2.76 17.72 6.62
C GLU A 136 -3.99 18.03 5.76
N LEU A 137 -4.70 16.99 5.30
CA LEU A 137 -5.94 17.16 4.53
C LEU A 137 -7.03 17.87 5.36
N ARG A 138 -7.14 17.56 6.64
CA ARG A 138 -8.08 18.23 7.56
C ARG A 138 -7.74 19.72 7.70
N VAL A 139 -6.47 20.06 7.86
CA VAL A 139 -6.01 21.46 7.93
C VAL A 139 -6.29 22.19 6.61
N ALA A 140 -5.93 21.59 5.48
CA ALA A 140 -6.15 22.17 4.15
C ALA A 140 -7.65 22.44 3.88
N ARG A 141 -8.53 21.50 4.24
CA ARG A 141 -9.99 21.71 4.16
C ARG A 141 -10.44 22.89 5.00
N GLY A 142 -9.97 22.99 6.25
CA GLY A 142 -10.30 24.13 7.11
C GLY A 142 -9.84 25.47 6.55
N ILE A 143 -8.69 25.52 5.86
CA ILE A 143 -8.21 26.72 5.17
C ILE A 143 -9.15 27.07 4.01
N VAL A 144 -9.50 26.09 3.17
CA VAL A 144 -10.42 26.30 2.04
C VAL A 144 -11.77 26.83 2.49
N ASP A 145 -12.33 26.24 3.56
CA ASP A 145 -13.62 26.68 4.11
C ASP A 145 -13.56 28.11 4.63
N ARG A 146 -12.47 28.49 5.30
CA ARG A 146 -12.24 29.87 5.76
C ARG A 146 -12.13 30.84 4.58
N SER A 147 -11.30 30.53 3.58
CA SER A 147 -11.16 31.36 2.40
C SER A 147 -12.47 31.51 1.65
N ARG A 148 -13.28 30.46 1.59
CA ARG A 148 -14.61 30.51 0.98
C ARG A 148 -15.54 31.46 1.74
N ALA A 149 -15.53 31.42 3.07
CA ALA A 149 -16.31 32.36 3.89
C ALA A 149 -15.87 33.81 3.67
N GLU A 150 -14.56 34.07 3.61
CA GLU A 150 -14.00 35.40 3.32
C GLU A 150 -14.42 35.90 1.93
N ILE A 151 -14.36 35.06 0.90
CA ILE A 151 -14.81 35.40 -0.45
C ILE A 151 -16.30 35.79 -0.44
N THR A 152 -17.14 35.01 0.24
CA THR A 152 -18.57 35.33 0.35
C THR A 152 -18.78 36.66 1.07
N ALA A 153 -18.07 36.92 2.15
CA ALA A 153 -18.16 38.21 2.85
C ALA A 153 -17.76 39.39 1.94
N LEU A 154 -16.66 39.26 1.20
CA LEU A 154 -16.22 40.28 0.25
C LEU A 154 -17.23 40.50 -0.89
N GLN A 155 -17.83 39.43 -1.42
CA GLN A 155 -18.89 39.53 -2.42
C GLN A 155 -20.08 40.33 -1.89
N THR A 156 -20.54 40.04 -0.67
CA THR A 156 -21.66 40.80 -0.07
C THR A 156 -21.33 42.29 0.12
N LEU A 157 -20.08 42.60 0.46
CA LEU A 157 -19.61 43.98 0.61
C LEU A 157 -19.57 44.72 -0.74
N VAL A 158 -19.03 44.07 -1.78
CA VAL A 158 -19.00 44.61 -3.14
C VAL A 158 -20.43 44.87 -3.64
N ASP A 159 -21.34 43.92 -3.42
CA ASP A 159 -22.75 44.09 -3.80
C ASP A 159 -23.41 45.24 -3.06
N ALA A 160 -23.14 45.40 -1.76
CA ALA A 160 -23.65 46.53 -0.98
C ALA A 160 -23.14 47.86 -1.53
N HIS A 161 -21.83 47.98 -1.75
CA HIS A 161 -21.24 49.18 -2.32
C HIS A 161 -21.77 49.48 -3.73
N HIS A 162 -21.99 48.46 -4.56
CA HIS A 162 -22.58 48.62 -5.88
C HIS A 162 -24.00 49.20 -5.80
N ARG A 163 -24.84 48.72 -4.86
CA ARG A 163 -26.19 49.27 -4.64
C ARG A 163 -26.14 50.72 -4.17
N GLU A 164 -25.24 51.06 -3.26
CA GLU A 164 -25.06 52.44 -2.77
C GLU A 164 -24.61 53.39 -3.89
N HIS A 165 -23.60 52.98 -4.66
CA HIS A 165 -23.14 53.74 -5.81
C HIS A 165 -24.25 53.97 -6.83
N LYS A 166 -25.03 52.92 -7.14
CA LYS A 166 -26.20 53.03 -8.02
C LYS A 166 -27.22 54.04 -7.49
N ALA A 167 -27.57 53.97 -6.20
CA ALA A 167 -28.51 54.89 -5.58
C ALA A 167 -28.02 56.35 -5.63
N LEU A 168 -26.72 56.58 -5.39
CA LEU A 168 -26.09 57.89 -5.49
C LEU A 168 -26.17 58.45 -6.92
N CYS A 169 -25.84 57.64 -7.93
CA CYS A 169 -25.96 58.02 -9.34
C CYS A 169 -27.40 58.43 -9.69
N GLU A 170 -28.39 57.62 -9.32
CA GLU A 170 -29.81 57.92 -9.56
C GLU A 170 -30.24 59.24 -8.89
N MET A 171 -29.79 59.52 -7.66
CA MET A 171 -30.07 60.78 -6.99
C MET A 171 -29.47 61.98 -7.73
N LEU A 172 -28.23 61.87 -8.19
CA LEU A 172 -27.53 62.96 -8.91
C LEU A 172 -28.14 63.23 -10.29
N GLU A 173 -28.60 62.19 -10.98
CA GLU A 173 -29.38 62.31 -12.22
C GLU A 173 -30.70 63.05 -11.98
N ARG A 174 -31.46 62.69 -10.94
CA ARG A 174 -32.73 63.35 -10.59
C ARG A 174 -32.54 64.83 -10.23
N LYS A 175 -31.42 65.19 -9.60
CA LYS A 175 -31.06 66.58 -9.28
C LYS A 175 -30.52 67.37 -10.49
N GLY A 176 -30.39 66.76 -11.67
CA GLY A 176 -29.86 67.40 -12.88
C GLY A 176 -28.35 67.67 -12.84
N VAL A 177 -27.65 67.19 -11.81
CA VAL A 177 -26.20 67.38 -11.64
C VAL A 177 -25.42 66.57 -12.67
N LEU A 178 -25.91 65.37 -12.99
CA LEU A 178 -25.37 64.54 -14.06
C LEU A 178 -26.23 64.75 -15.32
N HIS A 179 -25.66 65.39 -16.33
CA HIS A 179 -26.30 65.47 -17.64
C HIS A 179 -26.20 64.10 -18.33
N ARG A 180 -27.35 63.47 -18.58
CA ARG A 180 -27.45 62.26 -19.38
C ARG A 180 -26.90 62.57 -20.78
N LYS A 181 -25.66 62.17 -21.08
CA LYS A 181 -25.12 62.22 -22.44
C LYS A 181 -26.07 61.40 -23.30
N LYS A 182 -26.90 62.07 -24.10
CA LYS A 182 -27.72 61.42 -25.12
C LYS A 182 -26.74 60.66 -26.02
N GLN A 183 -26.82 59.34 -26.06
CA GLN A 183 -26.16 58.58 -27.11
C GLN A 183 -26.75 59.11 -28.42
N ARG A 184 -25.92 59.82 -29.20
CA ARG A 184 -26.24 60.09 -30.61
C ARG A 184 -26.23 58.72 -31.29
N THR A 185 -27.41 58.16 -31.52
CA THR A 185 -27.62 57.17 -32.56
C THR A 185 -27.50 57.88 -33.89
N ASP A 186 -26.27 58.06 -34.36
CA ASP A 186 -26.02 58.38 -35.76
C ASP A 186 -26.25 57.07 -36.52
N GLY A 187 -27.47 56.92 -37.04
CA GLY A 187 -27.82 55.84 -37.94
C GLY A 187 -27.10 56.05 -39.26
N THR A 188 -26.07 55.24 -39.51
CA THR A 188 -25.46 55.14 -40.83
C THR A 188 -26.30 54.19 -41.66
N ALA A 189 -27.07 54.75 -42.59
CA ALA A 189 -27.63 54.05 -43.75
C ALA A 189 -26.56 53.94 -44.85
#